data_AF-A0A3D4FE93-F1
#
_entry.id   AF-A0A3D4FE93-F1
#
_cell.length_a   1.000
_cell.length_b   1.000
_cell.length_c   1.000
_cell.angle_alpha   90.00
_cell.angle_beta   90.00
_cell.angle_gamma   90.00
#
_symmetry.space_group_name_H-M   'P 1'
#
loop_
_entity.id
_entity.type
_entity.pdbx_description
1 polymer ?
#
loop_
_entity_poly.entity_id
_entity_poly.type
_entity_poly.pdbx_seq_one_letter_code
_entity_poly.pdbx_strand_id
1 'polypeptide(L)'
;KALRTIPVILDICKDIIELAPEAFLINFTNPAGIITETVLNYTKVKAIGVCNVPITMRNNIGKLLEVESNRIRIDFIGLNHMVYGQSVYLDGE
;
A
#
# COMPACT_ATOMS: atom_id res chain seq x y z
N LYS A 1 -2.08 -5.21 -16.91
CA LYS A 1 -2.92 -5.81 -15.82
C LYS A 1 -4.02 -4.84 -15.38
N ALA A 2 -3.71 -3.58 -15.05
CA ALA A 2 -4.68 -2.56 -14.61
C ALA A 2 -6.02 -2.57 -15.37
N LEU A 3 -5.99 -2.50 -16.70
CA LEU A 3 -7.20 -2.43 -17.54
C LEU A 3 -8.20 -3.57 -17.33
N ARG A 4 -7.74 -4.74 -16.88
CA ARG A 4 -8.63 -5.88 -16.59
C ARG A 4 -9.12 -5.90 -15.15
N THR A 5 -8.39 -5.28 -14.24
CA THR A 5 -8.68 -5.30 -12.80
C THR A 5 -9.55 -4.12 -12.37
N ILE A 6 -9.34 -2.95 -12.98
CA ILE A 6 -10.10 -1.74 -12.68
C ILE A 6 -11.62 -1.95 -12.78
N PRO A 7 -12.17 -2.57 -13.84
CA PRO A 7 -13.63 -2.78 -13.93
C PRO A 7 -14.18 -3.57 -12.74
N VAL A 8 -13.48 -4.65 -12.34
CA VAL A 8 -13.89 -5.49 -11.21
C VAL A 8 -13.81 -4.73 -9.88
N ILE A 9 -12.77 -3.92 -9.69
CA ILE A 9 -12.66 -3.08 -8.48
C ILE A 9 -13.80 -2.05 -8.42
N LEU A 10 -14.19 -1.47 -9.56
CA LEU A 10 -15.29 -0.52 -9.60
C LEU A 10 -16.64 -1.20 -9.29
N ASP A 11 -16.84 -2.46 -9.69
CA ASP A 11 -18.01 -3.22 -9.30
C ASP A 11 -18.03 -3.49 -7.79
N ILE A 12 -16.90 -3.88 -7.18
CA ILE A 12 -16.78 -4.00 -5.72
C ILE A 12 -17.05 -2.66 -5.02
N CYS A 13 -16.61 -1.54 -5.61
CA CYS A 13 -16.88 -0.21 -5.05
C CYS A 13 -18.38 0.14 -5.06
N LYS A 14 -19.14 -0.30 -6.08
CA LYS A 14 -20.59 -0.14 -6.10
C LYS A 14 -21.23 -0.90 -4.94
N ASP A 15 -20.82 -2.15 -4.72
CA ASP A 15 -21.31 -2.98 -3.62
C ASP A 15 -21.00 -2.34 -2.26
N ILE A 16 -19.79 -1.78 -2.08
CA ILE A 16 -19.43 -1.08 -0.84
C ILE A 16 -20.34 0.13 -0.62
N ILE A 17 -20.60 0.93 -1.66
CA ILE A 17 -21.46 2.12 -1.55
C ILE A 17 -22.89 1.73 -1.16
N GLU A 18 -23.41 0.63 -1.69
CA GLU A 18 -24.77 0.16 -1.41
C GLU A 18 -24.89 -0.50 -0.03
N LEU A 19 -23.96 -1.40 0.30
CA LEU A 19 -24.10 -2.32 1.43
C LEU A 19 -23.38 -1.84 2.69
N ALA A 20 -22.29 -1.09 2.55
CA ALA A 20 -21.42 -0.70 3.65
C ALA A 20 -20.70 0.63 3.37
N PRO A 21 -21.43 1.76 3.22
CA PRO A 21 -20.88 3.02 2.73
C PRO A 21 -19.73 3.60 3.59
N GLU A 22 -19.63 3.19 4.86
CA GLU A 22 -18.58 3.63 5.77
C GLU A 22 -17.32 2.75 5.77
N ALA A 23 -17.35 1.60 5.08
CA ALA A 23 -16.25 0.64 5.06
C ALA A 23 -15.04 1.15 4.25
N PHE A 24 -13.86 0.64 4.61
CA PHE A 24 -12.64 0.82 3.85
C PHE A 24 -12.43 -0.36 2.88
N LEU A 25 -12.09 -0.05 1.64
CA LEU A 25 -11.47 -1.00 0.73
C LEU A 25 -9.97 -1.11 1.04
N ILE A 26 -9.53 -2.26 1.55
CA ILE A 26 -8.11 -2.58 1.73
C ILE A 26 -7.64 -3.43 0.54
N ASN A 27 -6.90 -2.83 -0.40
CA ASN A 27 -6.51 -3.49 -1.64
C ASN A 27 -5.06 -4.00 -1.63
N PHE A 28 -4.90 -5.30 -1.85
CA PHE A 28 -3.61 -5.97 -2.10
C PHE A 28 -3.42 -6.38 -3.57
N THR A 29 -4.47 -6.24 -4.41
CA THR A 29 -4.41 -6.63 -5.81
C THR A 29 -3.58 -5.64 -6.61
N ASN A 30 -2.74 -6.17 -7.50
CA ASN A 30 -1.85 -5.37 -8.33
C ASN A 30 -2.47 -5.02 -9.71
N PRO A 31 -2.09 -3.87 -10.30
CA PRO A 31 -1.13 -2.88 -9.78
C PRO A 31 -1.75 -1.96 -8.72
N ALA A 32 -1.29 -2.08 -7.47
CA ALA A 32 -1.99 -1.53 -6.32
C ALA A 32 -2.06 -0.01 -6.35
N GLY A 33 -0.99 0.68 -6.78
CA GLY A 33 -1.00 2.14 -6.92
C GLY A 33 -2.04 2.65 -7.91
N ILE A 34 -2.09 2.09 -9.12
CA ILE A 34 -3.06 2.49 -10.15
C ILE A 34 -4.50 2.18 -9.71
N ILE A 35 -4.70 1.05 -9.01
CA ILE A 35 -6.02 0.69 -8.49
C ILE A 35 -6.47 1.67 -7.41
N THR A 36 -5.60 1.99 -6.45
CA THR A 36 -5.90 2.98 -5.40
C THR A 36 -6.19 4.35 -6.01
N GLU A 37 -5.38 4.79 -6.98
CA GLU A 37 -5.62 6.04 -7.73
C GLU A 37 -6.99 6.04 -8.40
N THR A 38 -7.39 4.92 -9.01
CA THR A 38 -8.70 4.79 -9.65
C THR A 38 -9.83 4.93 -8.63
N VAL A 39 -9.74 4.24 -7.49
CA VAL A 39 -10.81 4.27 -6.48
C VAL A 39 -10.94 5.66 -5.88
N LEU A 40 -9.83 6.32 -5.55
CA LEU A 40 -9.82 7.65 -4.93
C LEU A 40 -10.37 8.75 -5.85
N ASN A 41 -10.10 8.67 -7.16
CA ASN A 41 -10.52 9.71 -8.10
C ASN A 41 -11.89 9.48 -8.73
N TYR A 42 -12.36 8.23 -8.83
CA TYR A 42 -13.56 7.89 -9.59
C TYR A 42 -14.70 7.31 -8.74
N THR A 43 -14.53 7.21 -7.42
CA THR A 43 -15.57 6.69 -6.51
C THR A 43 -15.64 7.51 -5.22
N LYS A 44 -16.59 7.18 -4.34
CA LYS A 44 -16.70 7.74 -2.98
C LYS A 44 -16.19 6.78 -1.89
N VAL A 45 -15.59 5.65 -2.28
CA VAL A 45 -15.15 4.60 -1.35
C VAL A 45 -13.84 5.02 -0.67
N LYS A 46 -13.78 4.86 0.65
CA LYS A 46 -12.54 5.02 1.43
C LYS A 46 -11.59 3.87 1.06
N ALA A 47 -10.36 4.16 0.64
CA ALA A 47 -9.46 3.13 0.12
C ALA A 47 -8.04 3.23 0.68
N ILE A 48 -7.42 2.08 0.94
CA ILE A 48 -6.00 1.94 1.31
C ILE A 48 -5.39 0.87 0.40
N GLY A 49 -4.38 1.26 -0.38
CA GLY A 49 -3.55 0.33 -1.15
C GLY A 49 -2.35 -0.12 -0.34
N VAL A 50 -2.11 -1.43 -0.26
CA VAL A 50 -1.03 -2.00 0.55
C VAL A 50 -0.03 -2.76 -0.33
N CYS A 51 1.25 -2.68 0.02
CA CYS A 51 2.33 -3.38 -0.66
C CYS A 51 3.31 -3.97 0.36
N ASN A 52 3.94 -5.09 0.00
CA ASN A 52 4.92 -5.76 0.85
C ASN A 52 6.37 -5.24 0.68
N VAL A 53 6.65 -4.38 -0.32
CA VAL A 53 8.01 -3.85 -0.55
C VAL A 53 8.58 -3.15 0.69
N PRO A 54 7.85 -2.24 1.39
CA PRO A 54 8.40 -1.56 2.57
C PRO A 54 8.77 -2.51 3.71
N ILE A 55 7.92 -3.50 4.01
CA ILE A 55 8.20 -4.47 5.08
C ILE A 55 9.37 -5.39 4.72
N THR A 56 9.48 -5.81 3.46
CA THR A 56 10.64 -6.57 2.98
C THR A 56 11.93 -5.76 3.08
N MET A 57 11.90 -4.46 2.73
CA MET A 57 13.06 -3.58 2.86
C MET A 57 13.52 -3.46 4.33
N ARG A 58 12.60 -3.21 5.26
CA ARG A 58 12.89 -3.16 6.70
C ARG A 58 13.54 -4.46 7.21
N ASN A 59 12.99 -5.60 6.81
CA ASN A 59 13.52 -6.90 7.22
C ASN A 59 14.92 -7.16 6.64
N ASN A 60 15.17 -6.74 5.39
CA ASN A 60 16.49 -6.90 4.76
C ASN A 60 17.56 -6.02 5.42
N ILE A 61 17.21 -4.79 5.80
CA ILE A 61 18.12 -3.91 6.54
C ILE A 61 18.43 -4.49 7.93
N GLY A 62 17.42 -4.99 8.65
CA GLY A 62 17.66 -5.67 9.95
C GLY A 62 18.63 -6.84 9.83
N LYS A 63 18.48 -7.67 8.79
CA LYS A 63 19.43 -8.76 8.50
C LYS A 63 20.83 -8.25 8.18
N LEU A 64 20.95 -7.18 7.39
CA LEU A 64 22.24 -6.60 7.01
C LEU A 64 23.01 -6.03 8.23
N LEU A 65 22.28 -5.49 9.20
CA LEU A 65 22.84 -4.92 10.43
C LEU A 65 22.87 -5.92 11.60
N GLU A 66 22.48 -7.17 11.38
CA GLU A 66 22.40 -8.22 12.39
C GLU A 66 21.55 -7.84 13.62
N VAL A 67 20.43 -7.14 13.38
CA VAL A 67 19.48 -6.73 14.42
C VAL A 67 18.05 -7.13 14.09
N GLU A 68 17.20 -7.19 15.11
CA GLU A 68 15.77 -7.40 14.94
C GLU A 68 15.14 -6.26 14.12
N SER A 69 14.32 -6.63 13.11
CA SER A 69 13.71 -5.66 12.18
C SER A 69 12.78 -4.63 12.84
N ASN A 70 12.32 -4.88 14.06
CA ASN A 70 11.49 -3.94 14.82
C ASN A 70 12.29 -2.77 15.42
N ARG A 71 13.63 -2.86 15.46
CA ARG A 71 14.56 -1.77 15.82
C ARG A 71 14.83 -0.82 14.66
N ILE A 72 14.45 -1.23 13.45
CA ILE A 72 14.62 -0.44 12.23
C ILE A 72 13.34 0.35 11.94
N ARG A 73 13.46 1.67 11.88
CA ARG A 73 12.44 2.55 11.30
C ARG A 73 12.93 3.06 9.95
N ILE A 74 12.06 3.13 8.96
CA ILE A 74 12.37 3.70 7.65
C ILE A 74 11.30 4.70 7.31
N ASP A 75 11.72 5.91 6.94
CA ASP A 75 10.84 6.91 6.35
C ASP A 75 10.77 6.67 4.84
N PHE A 76 9.58 6.29 4.38
CA PHE A 76 9.34 5.97 2.97
C PHE A 76 8.70 7.14 2.23
N ILE A 77 9.17 7.38 1.02
CA ILE A 77 8.59 8.36 0.10
C ILE A 77 8.49 7.76 -1.31
N GLY A 78 7.40 8.08 -2.02
CA GLY A 78 7.18 7.65 -3.40
C GLY A 78 5.82 7.00 -3.62
N LEU A 79 5.75 6.11 -4.60
CA LEU A 79 4.53 5.42 -5.03
C LEU A 79 4.65 3.91 -4.83
N ASN A 80 3.54 3.19 -5.02
CA ASN A 80 3.55 1.74 -5.07
C ASN A 80 4.54 1.24 -6.14
N HIS A 81 5.48 0.37 -5.75
CA HIS A 81 6.59 -0.14 -6.59
C HIS A 81 7.53 0.95 -7.16
N MET A 82 7.42 2.18 -6.66
CA MET A 82 8.36 3.26 -6.92
C MET A 82 8.58 4.06 -5.62
N VAL A 83 9.05 3.33 -4.61
CA VAL A 83 9.23 3.83 -3.24
C VAL A 83 10.71 3.83 -2.88
N TYR A 84 11.13 4.87 -2.17
CA TYR A 84 12.48 5.07 -1.65
C TYR A 84 12.44 5.11 -0.12
N GLY A 85 13.43 4.52 0.54
CA GLY A 85 13.70 4.78 1.95
C GLY A 85 14.55 6.04 2.06
N GLN A 86 13.93 7.17 2.41
CA GLN A 86 14.58 8.47 2.51
C GLN A 86 15.54 8.54 3.70
N SER A 87 15.16 7.92 4.82
CA SER A 87 15.97 7.85 6.03
C SER A 87 15.73 6.53 6.73
N VAL A 88 16.80 5.95 7.26
CA VAL A 88 16.80 4.68 7.99
C VAL A 88 17.35 4.96 9.36
N TYR A 89 16.64 4.55 10.40
CA TYR A 89 17.00 4.77 11.79
C TYR A 89 17.13 3.43 12.49
N LEU A 90 18.16 3.31 13.33
CA LEU A 90 18.36 2.20 14.25
C LEU A 90 18.16 2.72 15.67
N ASP A 91 17.13 2.23 16.37
CA ASP A 91 16.76 2.68 17.71
C ASP A 91 16.55 4.21 17.85
N GLY A 92 16.24 4.87 16.74
CA GLY A 92 15.95 6.31 16.68
C GLY A 92 17.10 7.18 16.21
N GLU A 93 18.30 6.61 16.02
CA GLU A 93 19.49 7.30 15.47
C GLU A 93 19.67 7.06 13.97
#